data_AF-A0A2A4T9F2-F1
#
_entry.id   AF-A0A2A4T9F2-F1
#
_cell.length_a   1.000
_cell.length_b   1.000
_cell.length_c   1.000
_cell.angle_alpha   90.00
_cell.angle_beta   90.00
_cell.angle_gamma   90.00
#
_symmetry.space_group_name_H-M   'P 1'
#
loop_
_entity.id
_entity.type
_entity.pdbx_description
1 polymer ?
#
loop_
_entity_poly.entity_id
_entity_poly.type
_entity_poly.pdbx_seq_one_letter_code
_entity_poly.pdbx_strand_id
1 'polypeptide(L)'
;MSTSNNSMDALRLVGTKVFQNLNQIKVNAFIDFSKSQPSIRCYVEFHKKDANGYCKVGAAKMTDYEFWGFVSGLEELIYTQNTDYSLYHSPKKAGFAGSDNTIHLNFANTNDYGPQYAITFGNKEDKVSIYLAPFELKGFLRGVTRLAEECDKALFSSQRKMDKTIRDQKQNA
;
A
#
# COMPACT_ATOMS: atom_id res chain seq x y z
N MET A 1 37.16 -11.46 -18.35
CA MET A 1 35.85 -11.36 -19.01
C MET A 1 34.81 -12.07 -18.17
N SER A 2 33.92 -11.33 -17.52
CA SER A 2 32.55 -11.74 -17.20
C SER A 2 31.83 -10.50 -16.68
N THR A 3 30.76 -10.17 -17.38
CA THR A 3 30.00 -8.93 -17.36
C THR A 3 29.06 -8.83 -16.17
N SER A 4 29.05 -7.65 -15.54
CA SER A 4 27.89 -6.97 -14.94
C SER A 4 26.83 -7.82 -14.21
N ASN A 5 26.92 -7.88 -12.87
CA ASN A 5 25.70 -7.88 -12.07
C ASN A 5 25.26 -6.42 -11.93
N ASN A 6 24.57 -5.91 -12.95
CA ASN A 6 23.73 -4.73 -12.76
C ASN A 6 22.83 -5.02 -11.58
N SER A 7 22.91 -4.19 -10.54
CA SER A 7 21.85 -4.04 -9.57
C SER A 7 20.61 -3.57 -10.33
N MET A 8 19.88 -4.50 -10.97
CA MET A 8 18.51 -4.24 -11.34
C MET A 8 17.82 -3.80 -10.06
N ASP A 9 17.34 -2.56 -10.04
CA ASP A 9 16.67 -1.96 -8.89
C ASP A 9 15.75 -3.00 -8.26
N ALA A 10 16.08 -3.40 -7.03
CA ALA A 10 15.39 -4.46 -6.31
C ALA A 10 13.88 -4.20 -6.22
N LEU A 11 13.45 -2.95 -6.37
CA LEU A 11 12.06 -2.53 -6.42
C LEU A 11 11.81 -1.74 -7.70
N ARG A 12 10.85 -2.20 -8.50
CA ARG A 12 10.34 -1.48 -9.67
C ARG A 12 8.97 -0.89 -9.38
N LEU A 13 8.85 0.43 -9.44
CA LEU A 13 7.55 1.11 -9.25
C LEU A 13 6.56 0.71 -10.34
N VAL A 14 5.37 0.29 -9.93
CA VAL A 14 4.21 0.05 -10.80
C VAL A 14 3.40 1.34 -10.90
N GLY A 15 3.13 1.97 -9.76
CA GLY A 15 2.40 3.23 -9.73
C GLY A 15 2.21 3.79 -8.34
N THR A 16 1.70 5.01 -8.32
CA THR A 16 1.39 5.76 -7.11
C THR A 16 -0.03 6.31 -7.19
N LYS A 17 -0.78 6.19 -6.10
CA LYS A 17 -2.05 6.92 -5.89
C LYS A 17 -1.89 7.82 -4.68
N VAL A 18 -2.37 9.05 -4.80
CA VAL A 18 -2.33 10.05 -3.73
C VAL A 18 -3.74 10.57 -3.53
N PHE A 19 -4.19 10.61 -2.28
CA PHE A 19 -5.38 11.35 -1.88
C PHE A 19 -4.99 12.37 -0.82
N GLN A 20 -5.52 13.58 -0.96
CA GLN A 20 -5.16 14.75 -0.15
C GLN A 20 -6.43 15.46 0.28
N ASN A 21 -6.56 15.68 1.58
CA ASN A 21 -7.58 16.56 2.15
C ASN A 21 -6.96 17.34 3.32
N LEU A 22 -7.42 17.15 4.56
CA LEU A 22 -6.76 17.69 5.75
C LEU A 22 -5.40 17.02 5.99
N ASN A 23 -5.32 15.72 5.73
CA ASN A 23 -4.12 14.91 5.75
C ASN A 23 -3.97 14.21 4.39
N GLN A 24 -2.81 13.60 4.13
CA GLN A 24 -2.54 12.90 2.87
C GLN A 24 -2.26 11.42 3.10
N ILE A 25 -2.82 10.59 2.22
CA ILE A 25 -2.47 9.19 2.06
C ILE A 25 -1.88 8.95 0.68
N LYS A 26 -0.77 8.22 0.64
CA LYS A 26 -0.06 7.88 -0.58
C LYS A 26 0.18 6.38 -0.64
N VAL A 27 -0.36 5.74 -1.66
CA VAL A 27 -0.21 4.30 -1.92
C VAL A 27 0.81 4.13 -3.05
N ASN A 28 1.97 3.60 -2.73
CA ASN A 28 3.02 3.28 -3.71
C ASN A 28 3.12 1.76 -3.85
N ALA A 29 2.99 1.24 -5.07
CA ALA A 29 3.09 -0.20 -5.31
C ALA A 29 4.25 -0.53 -6.26
N PHE A 30 4.95 -1.63 -5.93
CA PHE A 30 6.19 -2.05 -6.57
C PHE A 30 6.16 -3.55 -6.87
N ILE A 31 6.91 -3.96 -7.89
CA ILE A 31 7.37 -5.33 -8.03
C ILE A 31 8.77 -5.43 -7.43
N ASP A 32 8.91 -6.33 -6.46
CA ASP A 32 10.15 -6.63 -5.78
C ASP A 32 10.85 -7.83 -6.40
N PHE A 33 12.07 -7.63 -6.90
CA PHE A 33 12.94 -8.62 -7.51
C PHE A 33 14.11 -9.03 -6.60
N SER A 34 14.13 -8.58 -5.33
CA SER A 34 15.21 -8.92 -4.38
C SER A 34 15.26 -10.40 -4.01
N LYS A 35 14.18 -11.15 -4.26
CA LYS A 35 14.07 -12.59 -4.00
C LYS A 35 14.06 -13.37 -5.31
N SER A 36 14.29 -14.68 -5.20
CA SER A 36 14.26 -15.62 -6.33
C SER A 36 12.92 -15.65 -7.08
N GLN A 37 11.83 -15.29 -6.41
CA GLN A 37 10.53 -15.06 -7.03
C GLN A 37 10.13 -13.60 -6.85
N PRO A 38 9.70 -12.93 -7.92
CA PRO A 38 9.22 -11.57 -7.81
C PRO A 38 7.94 -11.56 -6.98
N SER A 39 7.69 -10.47 -6.27
CA SER A 39 6.52 -10.31 -5.40
C SER A 39 6.02 -8.87 -5.43
N ILE A 40 4.76 -8.65 -5.05
CA ILE A 40 4.24 -7.29 -4.89
C ILE A 40 4.63 -6.78 -3.51
N ARG A 41 5.10 -5.52 -3.47
CA ARG A 41 5.17 -4.73 -2.24
C ARG A 41 4.38 -3.46 -2.42
N CYS A 42 3.45 -3.21 -1.51
CA CYS A 42 2.74 -1.95 -1.43
C CYS A 42 3.16 -1.19 -0.16
N TYR A 43 3.30 0.12 -0.25
CA TYR A 43 3.54 1.01 0.88
C TYR A 43 2.41 2.03 0.94
N VAL A 44 1.66 2.00 2.04
CA VAL A 44 0.63 3.00 2.35
C VAL A 44 1.23 4.00 3.31
N GLU A 45 1.58 5.16 2.80
CA GLU A 45 2.19 6.25 3.56
C GLU A 45 1.13 7.24 4.01
N PHE A 46 1.29 7.73 5.24
CA PHE A 46 0.43 8.74 5.82
C PHE A 46 1.24 9.99 6.14
N HIS A 47 0.65 11.14 5.84
CA HIS A 47 1.28 12.43 6.00
C HIS A 47 0.32 13.40 6.70
N LYS A 48 0.80 14.11 7.70
CA LYS A 48 0.06 15.20 8.36
C LYS A 48 0.32 16.50 7.61
N LYS A 49 -0.69 17.35 7.48
CA LYS A 49 -0.53 18.70 6.94
C LYS A 49 0.00 19.64 8.01
N ASP A 50 1.02 20.41 7.68
CA ASP A 50 1.58 21.48 8.51
C ASP A 50 1.72 22.78 7.69
N ALA A 51 2.39 23.79 8.26
CA ALA A 51 2.60 25.08 7.59
C ALA A 51 3.46 24.98 6.33
N ASN A 52 4.28 23.93 6.18
CA ASN A 52 5.22 23.73 5.08
C ASN A 52 4.72 22.71 4.04
N GLY A 53 3.57 22.07 4.27
CA GLY A 53 2.97 21.13 3.33
C GLY A 53 2.55 19.84 4.01
N TYR A 54 2.81 18.69 3.36
CA TYR A 54 2.52 17.38 3.91
C TYR A 54 3.81 16.71 4.38
N CYS A 55 3.89 16.36 5.65
CA CYS A 55 5.04 15.69 6.25
C CYS A 55 4.71 14.24 6.57
N LYS A 56 5.56 13.32 6.10
CA LYS A 56 5.40 11.88 6.33
C LYS A 56 5.49 11.57 7.82
N VAL A 57 4.45 10.95 8.35
CA VAL A 57 4.41 10.50 9.76
C VAL A 57 4.63 9.00 9.89
N GLY A 58 4.32 8.23 8.83
CA GLY A 58 4.61 6.81 8.83
C GLY A 58 4.18 6.13 7.54
N ALA A 59 4.46 4.83 7.47
CA ALA A 59 4.01 3.99 6.38
C ALA A 59 3.78 2.55 6.87
N ALA A 60 2.76 1.89 6.33
CA ALA A 60 2.61 0.45 6.43
C ALA A 60 3.11 -0.19 5.14
N LYS A 61 3.95 -1.21 5.28
CA LYS A 61 4.31 -2.10 4.17
C LYS A 61 3.30 -3.25 4.12
N MET A 62 2.80 -3.55 2.93
CA MET A 62 1.86 -4.62 2.63
C MET A 62 2.46 -5.60 1.61
N THR A 63 2.20 -6.89 1.82
CA THR A 63 2.32 -7.95 0.81
C THR A 63 1.22 -7.82 -0.26
N ASP A 64 1.23 -8.70 -1.26
CA ASP A 64 0.13 -8.83 -2.23
C ASP A 64 -1.21 -9.09 -1.55
N TYR A 65 -1.26 -10.04 -0.62
CA TYR A 65 -2.45 -10.45 0.11
C TYR A 65 -2.97 -9.33 1.01
N GLU A 66 -2.07 -8.66 1.74
CA GLU A 66 -2.45 -7.53 2.60
C GLU A 66 -2.95 -6.34 1.77
N PHE A 67 -2.40 -6.14 0.57
CA PHE A 67 -2.84 -5.06 -0.31
C PHE A 67 -4.24 -5.31 -0.88
N TRP A 68 -4.53 -6.53 -1.33
CA TRP A 68 -5.89 -6.93 -1.72
C TRP A 68 -6.85 -6.93 -0.53
N GLY A 69 -6.40 -7.37 0.65
CA GLY A 69 -7.18 -7.26 1.89
C GLY A 69 -7.54 -5.81 2.21
N PHE A 70 -6.63 -4.85 2.00
CA PHE A 70 -6.91 -3.43 2.16
C PHE A 70 -7.97 -2.94 1.17
N VAL A 71 -7.90 -3.35 -0.10
CA VAL A 71 -8.92 -3.04 -1.12
C VAL A 71 -10.28 -3.59 -0.70
N SER A 72 -10.36 -4.85 -0.29
CA SER A 72 -11.61 -5.49 0.16
C SER A 72 -12.15 -4.84 1.43
N GLY A 73 -11.31 -4.44 2.37
CA GLY A 73 -11.74 -3.71 3.58
C GLY A 73 -12.34 -2.34 3.25
N LEU A 74 -11.80 -1.63 2.26
CA LEU A 74 -12.39 -0.37 1.77
C LEU A 74 -13.75 -0.61 1.10
N GLU A 75 -13.89 -1.69 0.33
CA GLU A 75 -15.17 -2.10 -0.29
C GLU A 75 -16.24 -2.43 0.75
N GLU A 76 -15.88 -3.25 1.75
CA GLU A 76 -16.77 -3.61 2.86
C GLU A 76 -17.23 -2.37 3.63
N LEU A 77 -16.29 -1.46 3.93
CA LEU A 77 -16.59 -0.22 4.64
C LEU A 77 -17.61 0.63 3.88
N ILE A 78 -17.51 0.73 2.55
CA ILE A 78 -18.51 1.46 1.73
C ILE A 78 -19.88 0.77 1.80
N TYR A 79 -19.90 -0.55 1.76
CA TYR A 79 -21.14 -1.33 1.67
C TYR A 79 -21.89 -1.36 3.01
N THR A 80 -21.18 -1.56 4.12
CA THR A 80 -21.78 -1.81 5.43
C THR A 80 -21.65 -0.65 6.41
N GLN A 81 -20.82 0.35 6.11
CA GLN A 81 -20.37 1.39 7.05
C GLN A 81 -19.65 0.81 8.29
N ASN A 82 -19.20 -0.44 8.20
CA ASN A 82 -18.42 -1.11 9.21
C ASN A 82 -17.33 -1.95 8.53
N THR A 83 -16.29 -2.30 9.26
CA THR A 83 -15.32 -3.29 8.81
C THR A 83 -14.45 -3.70 9.99
N ASP A 84 -14.13 -4.99 10.07
CA ASP A 84 -13.16 -5.51 11.04
C ASP A 84 -11.72 -5.45 10.50
N TYR A 85 -11.53 -4.81 9.34
CA TYR A 85 -10.23 -4.66 8.73
C TYR A 85 -9.27 -3.91 9.68
N SER A 86 -8.20 -4.61 10.04
CA SER A 86 -7.06 -4.03 10.75
C SER A 86 -5.77 -4.64 10.22
N LEU A 87 -4.79 -3.79 9.93
CA LEU A 87 -3.46 -4.24 9.54
C LEU A 87 -2.44 -3.72 10.53
N TYR A 88 -1.96 -4.62 11.38
CA TYR A 88 -0.93 -4.33 12.37
C TYR A 88 0.46 -4.31 11.74
N HIS A 89 1.22 -3.27 12.03
CA HIS A 89 2.58 -3.08 11.59
C HIS A 89 3.49 -2.80 12.78
N SER A 90 4.43 -3.72 13.06
CA SER A 90 5.47 -3.52 14.07
C SER A 90 6.84 -3.32 13.42
N PRO A 91 7.40 -2.10 13.49
CA PRO A 91 8.78 -1.85 13.10
C PRO A 91 9.76 -2.73 13.89
N LYS A 92 9.47 -2.99 15.18
CA LYS A 92 10.32 -3.78 16.10
C LYS A 92 10.45 -5.23 15.66
N LYS A 93 9.35 -5.87 15.21
CA LYS A 93 9.39 -7.24 14.68
C LYS A 93 10.23 -7.36 13.41
N ALA A 94 10.41 -6.25 12.70
CA ALA A 94 11.26 -6.16 11.51
C ALA A 94 12.70 -5.67 11.83
N GLY A 95 13.06 -5.52 13.12
CA GLY A 95 14.40 -5.09 13.54
C GLY A 95 14.64 -3.58 13.45
N PHE A 96 13.59 -2.78 13.28
CA PHE A 96 13.68 -1.32 13.18
C PHE A 96 13.18 -0.63 14.46
N ALA A 97 13.74 0.54 14.76
CA ALA A 97 13.21 1.42 15.79
C ALA A 97 11.86 2.01 15.35
N GLY A 98 10.87 2.04 16.26
CA GLY A 98 9.56 2.62 16.00
C GLY A 98 8.48 2.10 16.94
N SER A 99 7.32 2.78 16.94
CA SER A 99 6.11 2.32 17.62
C SER A 99 5.34 1.34 16.73
N ASP A 100 4.63 0.42 17.38
CA ASP A 100 3.64 -0.39 16.69
C ASP A 100 2.50 0.51 16.23
N ASN A 101 2.11 0.36 14.96
CA ASN A 101 1.07 1.15 14.34
C ASN A 101 0.10 0.21 13.62
N THR A 102 -1.16 0.60 13.56
CA THR A 102 -2.18 -0.19 12.87
C THR A 102 -2.89 0.70 11.86
N ILE A 103 -3.18 0.16 10.67
CA ILE A 103 -4.18 0.74 9.78
C ILE A 103 -5.54 0.23 10.20
N HIS A 104 -6.44 1.16 10.51
CA HIS A 104 -7.85 0.89 10.78
C HIS A 104 -8.72 1.61 9.76
N LEU A 105 -9.77 0.93 9.32
CA LEU A 105 -10.82 1.47 8.47
C LEU A 105 -12.07 1.62 9.34
N ASN A 106 -12.67 2.80 9.35
CA ASN A 106 -13.80 3.07 10.23
C ASN A 106 -14.77 4.10 9.65
N PHE A 107 -16.02 4.03 10.07
CA PHE A 107 -17.01 5.07 9.84
C PHE A 107 -17.12 5.92 11.11
N ALA A 108 -16.93 7.23 10.99
CA ALA A 108 -16.96 8.16 12.11
C ALA A 108 -18.06 9.20 11.90
N ASN A 109 -18.98 9.30 12.86
CA ASN A 109 -19.81 10.49 12.98
C ASN A 109 -18.97 11.58 13.64
N THR A 110 -18.47 12.51 12.83
CA THR A 110 -17.76 13.68 13.33
C THR A 110 -18.74 14.84 13.46
N ASN A 111 -18.74 15.53 14.60
CA ASN A 111 -19.65 16.65 14.85
C ASN A 111 -19.38 17.83 13.90
N ASP A 112 -18.16 17.93 13.36
CA ASP A 112 -17.70 19.09 12.60
C ASP A 112 -17.99 18.98 11.10
N TYR A 113 -18.18 17.77 10.57
CA TYR A 113 -18.34 17.53 9.13
C TYR A 113 -19.36 16.45 8.77
N GLY A 114 -20.11 15.95 9.76
CA GLY A 114 -21.08 14.86 9.59
C GLY A 114 -20.45 13.47 9.55
N PRO A 115 -21.22 12.44 9.15
CA PRO A 115 -20.71 11.09 8.94
C PRO A 115 -19.64 11.06 7.86
N GLN A 116 -18.44 10.61 8.21
CA GLN A 116 -17.31 10.46 7.30
C GLN A 116 -16.68 9.08 7.43
N TYR A 117 -16.18 8.57 6.31
CA TYR A 117 -15.31 7.43 6.32
C TYR A 117 -13.91 7.87 6.73
N ALA A 118 -13.18 7.02 7.45
CA ALA A 118 -11.85 7.30 7.90
C ALA A 118 -10.90 6.14 7.64
N ILE A 119 -9.71 6.48 7.16
CA ILE A 119 -8.54 5.59 7.11
C ILE A 119 -7.56 6.12 8.16
N THR A 120 -7.38 5.38 9.24
CA THR A 120 -6.57 5.80 10.38
C THR A 120 -5.29 4.99 10.46
N PHE A 121 -4.15 5.65 10.64
CA PHE A 121 -2.87 5.02 10.91
C PHE A 121 -2.30 5.53 12.22
N GLY A 122 -1.82 4.62 13.05
CA GLY A 122 -1.14 4.95 14.30
C GLY A 122 -1.55 4.05 15.45
N ASN A 123 -1.29 4.52 16.66
CA ASN A 123 -1.72 3.88 17.91
C ASN A 123 -2.70 4.80 18.66
N LYS A 124 -3.02 4.48 19.92
CA LYS A 124 -3.98 5.27 20.72
C LYS A 124 -3.48 6.69 21.03
N GLU A 125 -2.17 6.90 21.05
CA GLU A 125 -1.53 8.14 21.51
C GLU A 125 -1.15 9.06 20.34
N ASP A 126 -0.66 8.50 19.24
CA ASP A 126 -0.36 9.23 18.01
C ASP A 126 -1.01 8.55 16.81
N LYS A 127 -2.00 9.24 16.24
CA LYS A 127 -2.72 8.79 15.05
C LYS A 127 -2.87 9.90 14.03
N VAL A 128 -2.95 9.48 12.78
CA VAL A 128 -3.34 10.31 11.64
C VAL A 128 -4.56 9.67 11.00
N SER A 129 -5.60 10.46 10.80
CA SER A 129 -6.82 10.02 10.13
C SER A 129 -6.99 10.80 8.84
N ILE A 130 -7.32 10.07 7.79
CA ILE A 130 -7.74 10.60 6.49
C ILE A 130 -9.25 10.48 6.47
N TYR A 131 -9.95 11.60 6.47
CA TYR A 131 -11.40 11.58 6.38
C TYR A 131 -11.85 11.78 4.94
N LEU A 132 -12.82 10.97 4.52
CA LEU A 132 -13.33 10.92 3.17
C LEU A 132 -14.87 10.97 3.19
N ALA A 133 -15.43 11.86 2.37
CA ALA A 133 -16.83 11.80 2.00
C ALA A 133 -17.12 10.52 1.20
N PRO A 134 -18.39 10.08 1.09
CA PRO A 134 -18.72 8.83 0.40
C PRO A 134 -18.22 8.75 -1.05
N PHE A 135 -18.28 9.84 -1.81
CA PHE A 135 -17.79 9.87 -3.19
C PHE A 135 -16.26 9.86 -3.27
N GLU A 136 -15.58 10.48 -2.29
CA GLU A 136 -14.12 10.51 -2.20
C GLU A 136 -13.58 9.11 -1.91
N LEU A 137 -14.19 8.38 -0.97
CA LEU A 137 -13.82 7.01 -0.67
C LEU A 137 -14.02 6.10 -1.89
N LYS A 138 -15.14 6.24 -2.61
CA LYS A 138 -15.37 5.48 -3.86
C LYS A 138 -14.32 5.79 -4.93
N GLY A 139 -13.96 7.06 -5.10
CA GLY A 139 -12.91 7.47 -6.04
C GLY A 139 -11.54 6.93 -5.65
N PHE A 140 -11.20 7.02 -4.36
CA PHE A 140 -9.96 6.49 -3.81
C PHE A 140 -9.88 4.96 -4.00
N LEU A 141 -10.92 4.23 -3.59
CA LEU A 141 -11.02 2.79 -3.79
C LEU A 141 -10.79 2.41 -5.24
N ARG A 142 -11.51 3.02 -6.20
CA ARG A 142 -11.32 2.73 -7.63
C ARG A 142 -9.88 2.93 -8.09
N GLY A 143 -9.21 3.97 -7.59
CA GLY A 143 -7.81 4.24 -7.88
C GLY A 143 -6.87 3.18 -7.33
N VAL A 144 -7.12 2.72 -6.11
CA VAL A 144 -6.30 1.69 -5.44
C VAL A 144 -6.55 0.29 -6.02
N THR A 145 -7.80 -0.08 -6.30
CA THR A 145 -8.14 -1.34 -6.98
C THR A 145 -7.43 -1.44 -8.32
N ARG A 146 -7.47 -0.38 -9.14
CA ARG A 146 -6.75 -0.36 -10.42
C ARG A 146 -5.24 -0.52 -10.24
N LEU A 147 -4.67 0.08 -9.18
CA LEU A 147 -3.25 -0.09 -8.88
C LEU A 147 -2.92 -1.55 -8.51
N ALA A 148 -3.77 -2.21 -7.73
CA ALA A 148 -3.62 -3.63 -7.40
C ALA A 148 -3.67 -4.53 -8.66
N GLU A 149 -4.65 -4.32 -9.54
CA GLU A 149 -4.74 -5.04 -10.82
C GLU A 149 -3.52 -4.80 -11.73
N GLU A 150 -2.99 -3.58 -11.79
CA GLU A 150 -1.78 -3.25 -12.53
C GLU A 150 -0.56 -3.98 -11.95
N CYS A 151 -0.50 -4.15 -10.63
CA CYS A 151 0.54 -4.92 -9.96
C CYS A 151 0.47 -6.41 -10.31
N ASP A 152 -0.72 -7.01 -10.29
CA ASP A 152 -0.90 -8.43 -10.66
C ASP A 152 -0.47 -8.69 -12.10
N LYS A 153 -0.86 -7.82 -13.02
CA LYS A 153 -0.44 -7.89 -14.44
C LYS A 153 1.08 -7.77 -14.57
N ALA A 154 1.70 -6.83 -13.86
CA ALA A 154 3.14 -6.63 -13.89
C ALA A 154 3.91 -7.82 -13.28
N LEU A 155 3.41 -8.38 -12.18
CA LEU A 155 3.97 -9.55 -11.53
C LEU A 155 3.93 -10.76 -12.47
N PHE A 156 2.76 -11.05 -13.04
CA PHE A 156 2.57 -12.17 -13.96
C PHE A 156 3.46 -12.06 -15.21
N SER A 157 3.57 -10.86 -15.79
CA SER A 157 4.47 -10.60 -16.91
C SER A 157 5.93 -10.86 -16.54
N SER A 158 6.33 -10.48 -15.32
CA SER A 158 7.69 -10.64 -14.81
C SER A 158 8.04 -12.11 -14.56
N GLN A 159 7.13 -12.86 -13.94
CA GLN A 159 7.29 -14.30 -13.70
C GLN A 159 7.42 -15.06 -15.02
N ARG A 160 6.59 -14.77 -16.03
CA ARG A 160 6.69 -15.40 -17.36
C ARG A 160 8.03 -15.14 -18.05
N LYS A 161 8.58 -13.93 -17.94
CA LYS A 161 9.89 -13.61 -18.51
C LYS A 161 10.99 -14.42 -17.84
N MET A 162 10.96 -14.51 -16.51
CA MET A 162 11.91 -15.33 -15.76
C MET A 162 11.83 -16.81 -16.13
N ASP A 163 10.63 -17.37 -16.21
CA ASP A 163 10.42 -18.77 -16.61
C ASP A 163 10.98 -19.05 -18.01
N LYS A 164 10.77 -18.14 -18.95
CA LYS A 164 11.34 -18.24 -20.30
C LYS A 164 12.87 -18.24 -20.24
N THR A 165 13.47 -17.29 -19.53
CA THR A 165 14.94 -17.22 -19.39
C THR A 165 15.52 -18.48 -18.77
N ILE A 166 14.88 -19.05 -17.75
CA ILE A 166 15.32 -20.30 -17.11
C ILE A 166 15.24 -21.47 -18.10
N ARG A 167 14.18 -21.56 -18.89
CA ARG A 167 14.03 -22.60 -19.93
C ARG A 167 15.10 -22.47 -21.01
N ASP A 168 15.33 -21.26 -21.50
CA ASP A 168 16.32 -20.98 -22.55
C ASP A 168 17.75 -21.29 -22.06
N GLN A 169 18.06 -21.03 -20.78
CA GLN A 169 19.35 -21.39 -20.19
C GLN A 169 19.55 -22.90 -20.06
N LYS A 170 18.50 -23.66 -19.72
CA LYS A 170 18.57 -25.13 -19.62
C LYS A 170 18.71 -25.83 -20.96
N GLN A 171 18.28 -25.21 -22.06
CA GLN A 171 18.41 -25.78 -23.41
C GLN A 171 19.78 -25.56 -24.03
N ASN A 172 20.55 -24.59 -23.52
CA ASN A 172 21.87 -24.22 -24.02
C ASN A 172 23.03 -24.68 -23.10
N ALA A 173 22.73 -25.43 -22.05
CA ALA A 173 23.67 -26.02 -21.11
C ALA A 173 23.70 -27.55 -21.30
#